data_AF-A0A2R3N1Q9-F1
#
_entry.id   AF-A0A2R3N1Q9-F1
#
_cell.length_a   1.000
_cell.length_b   1.000
_cell.length_c   1.000
_cell.angle_alpha   90.00
_cell.angle_beta   90.00
_cell.angle_gamma   90.00
#
_symmetry.space_group_name_H-M   'P 1'
#
loop_
_entity.id
_entity.type
_entity.pdbx_description
1 polymer ?
#
loop_
_entity_poly.entity_id
_entity_poly.type
_entity_poly.pdbx_seq_one_letter_code
_entity_poly.pdbx_strand_id
1 'polypeptide(L)'
;MVKIHFTNAQAKDYGYGIEVNGKRLNNIISQALGTRVGDNYGYSSNLPNFESNCCNITVIIDPQPSTVSIETAGGDYSSVEEMEEELNGKYQPKVETPAGEE
;
A
#
# COMPACT_ATOMS: atom_id res chain seq x y z
N MET A 1 -5.00 -19.03 19.56
CA MET A 1 -4.98 -18.94 18.08
C MET A 1 -4.79 -17.48 17.71
N VAL A 2 -3.70 -17.14 17.00
CA VAL A 2 -3.46 -15.79 16.50
C VAL A 2 -3.84 -15.76 15.03
N LYS A 3 -4.77 -14.88 14.64
CA LYS A 3 -5.16 -14.68 13.24
C LYS A 3 -4.91 -13.21 12.89
N ILE A 4 -4.02 -12.98 11.92
CA ILE A 4 -3.69 -11.65 11.43
C ILE A 4 -4.32 -11.52 10.05
N HIS A 5 -5.26 -10.57 9.91
CA HIS A 5 -5.94 -10.30 8.65
C HIS A 5 -5.71 -8.84 8.28
N PHE A 6 -5.21 -8.63 7.07
CA PHE A 6 -5.00 -7.30 6.51
C PHE A 6 -6.01 -7.09 5.40
N THR A 7 -6.76 -6.00 5.43
CA THR A 7 -7.71 -5.62 4.38
C THR A 7 -7.23 -4.33 3.74
N ASN A 8 -7.15 -4.29 2.41
CA ASN A 8 -6.64 -3.15 1.63
C ASN A 8 -5.24 -2.66 2.04
N ALA A 9 -4.36 -3.59 2.45
CA ALA A 9 -3.02 -3.23 2.90
C ALA A 9 -2.03 -3.10 1.74
N GLN A 10 -1.11 -2.15 1.86
CA GLN A 10 0.02 -2.04 0.96
C GLN A 10 1.09 -3.03 1.40
N ALA A 11 1.42 -3.99 0.53
CA ALA A 11 2.52 -4.92 0.72
C ALA A 11 3.67 -4.59 -0.23
N LYS A 12 4.90 -4.57 0.28
CA LYS A 12 6.12 -4.37 -0.51
C LYS A 12 7.16 -5.41 -0.11
N ASP A 13 7.86 -5.97 -1.10
CA ASP A 13 9.03 -6.81 -0.87
C ASP A 13 10.23 -6.21 -1.61
N TYR A 14 11.31 -5.99 -0.86
CA TYR A 14 12.56 -5.41 -1.35
C TYR A 14 13.72 -6.43 -1.32
N GLY A 15 13.43 -7.72 -1.12
CA GLY A 15 14.42 -8.80 -1.02
C GLY A 15 14.96 -9.07 0.39
N TYR A 16 14.55 -8.26 1.39
CA TYR A 16 14.93 -8.42 2.81
C TYR A 16 13.73 -8.70 3.72
N GLY A 17 12.59 -9.04 3.14
CA GLY A 17 11.34 -9.33 3.84
C GLY A 17 10.21 -8.40 3.43
N ILE A 18 9.01 -8.81 3.85
CA ILE A 18 7.76 -8.15 3.47
C ILE A 18 7.48 -7.00 4.42
N GLU A 19 7.17 -5.83 3.88
CA GLU A 19 6.60 -4.69 4.57
C GLU A 19 5.10 -4.62 4.29
N VAL A 20 4.29 -4.47 5.33
CA VAL A 20 2.84 -4.29 5.27
C VAL A 20 2.49 -2.97 5.96
N ASN A 21 1.87 -2.03 5.24
CA ASN A 21 1.48 -0.71 5.75
C ASN A 21 2.63 0.03 6.47
N GLY A 22 3.84 0.04 5.89
CA GLY A 22 4.99 0.71 6.49
C GLY A 22 5.68 -0.05 7.62
N LYS A 23 5.25 -1.28 7.94
CA LYS A 23 5.84 -2.10 9.01
C LYS A 23 6.27 -3.48 8.50
N ARG A 24 7.45 -3.94 8.90
CA ARG A 24 7.91 -5.29 8.54
C ARG A 24 6.98 -6.37 9.10
N LEU A 25 6.61 -7.34 8.27
CA LEU A 25 5.67 -8.42 8.59
C LEU A 25 6.14 -9.24 9.80
N ASN A 26 7.44 -9.50 9.93
CA ASN A 26 8.00 -10.20 11.08
C ASN A 26 7.72 -9.46 12.40
N ASN A 27 7.81 -8.12 12.40
CA ASN A 27 7.51 -7.31 13.58
C ASN A 27 6.03 -7.40 13.95
N ILE A 28 5.13 -7.42 12.97
CA ILE A 28 3.68 -7.55 13.19
C ILE A 28 3.36 -8.92 13.80
N ILE A 29 3.94 -9.99 13.25
CA ILE A 29 3.80 -11.35 13.78
C ILE A 29 4.34 -11.43 15.21
N SER A 30 5.56 -10.94 15.45
CA SER A 30 6.16 -10.94 16.79
C SER A 30 5.32 -10.16 17.81
N GLN A 31 4.76 -9.01 17.41
CA GLN A 31 3.82 -8.27 18.27
C GLN A 31 2.57 -9.07 18.57
N ALA A 32 1.97 -9.72 17.56
CA ALA A 32 0.76 -10.52 17.75
C ALA A 32 0.98 -11.78 18.61
N LEU A 33 2.20 -12.32 18.60
CA LEU A 33 2.63 -13.43 19.46
C LEU A 33 3.09 -12.98 20.85
N GLY A 34 3.15 -11.67 21.12
CA GLY A 34 3.66 -11.11 22.39
C GLY A 34 5.17 -11.19 22.56
N THR A 35 5.92 -11.53 21.51
CA THR A 35 7.39 -11.65 21.53
C THR A 35 8.11 -10.35 21.19
N ARG A 36 7.35 -9.27 20.92
CA ARG A 36 7.85 -7.91 20.68
C ARG A 36 6.87 -6.85 21.21
N VAL A 37 7.38 -5.79 21.84
CA VAL A 37 6.62 -4.59 22.24
C VAL A 37 7.42 -3.33 21.93
N GLY A 38 6.98 -2.53 20.96
CA GLY A 38 7.74 -1.37 20.47
C GLY A 38 9.13 -1.77 19.96
N ASP A 39 10.17 -1.19 20.57
CA ASP A 39 11.58 -1.50 20.31
C ASP A 39 12.16 -2.57 21.25
N ASN A 40 11.37 -3.11 22.18
CA ASN A 40 11.77 -4.24 23.01
C ASN A 40 11.50 -5.56 22.28
N TYR A 41 12.58 -6.29 21.97
CA TYR A 41 12.55 -7.62 21.35
C TYR A 41 13.88 -8.37 21.59
N GLY A 42 13.91 -9.68 21.33
CA GLY A 42 15.11 -10.51 21.44
C GLY A 42 15.41 -11.02 22.85
N TYR A 43 16.54 -11.73 23.00
CA TYR A 43 16.88 -12.51 24.20
C TYR A 43 16.89 -11.73 25.52
N SER A 44 17.17 -10.42 25.49
CA SER A 44 17.25 -9.55 26.66
C SER A 44 15.94 -8.81 26.99
N SER A 45 14.87 -9.02 26.22
CA SER A 45 13.64 -8.23 26.34
C SER A 45 12.71 -8.67 27.47
N ASN A 46 13.00 -9.77 28.17
CA ASN A 46 12.11 -10.44 29.13
C ASN A 46 10.72 -10.81 28.55
N LEU A 47 10.55 -10.70 27.22
CA LEU A 47 9.33 -11.10 26.53
C LEU A 47 9.34 -12.62 26.33
N PRO A 48 8.16 -13.26 26.29
CA PRO A 48 8.06 -14.68 25.99
C PRO A 48 8.63 -14.97 24.59
N ASN A 49 9.21 -16.15 24.44
CA ASN A 49 9.54 -16.68 23.13
C ASN A 49 8.35 -17.48 22.59
N PHE A 50 8.16 -17.45 21.28
CA PHE A 50 7.24 -18.35 20.60
C PHE A 50 8.04 -19.42 19.87
N GLU A 51 7.80 -20.68 20.21
CA GLU A 51 8.35 -21.85 19.56
C GLU A 51 7.24 -22.90 19.46
N SER A 52 7.11 -23.52 18.29
CA SER A 52 6.14 -24.59 18.08
C SER A 52 6.69 -25.59 17.08
N ASN A 53 6.61 -26.88 17.42
CA ASN A 53 6.99 -27.99 16.56
C ASN A 53 5.82 -28.53 15.73
N CYS A 54 4.59 -28.05 15.98
CA CYS A 54 3.37 -28.51 15.32
C CYS A 54 2.33 -27.39 15.32
N CYS A 55 2.44 -26.48 14.35
CA CYS A 55 1.43 -25.45 14.11
C CYS A 55 1.19 -25.26 12.62
N ASN A 56 -0.05 -24.90 12.28
CA ASN A 56 -0.41 -24.49 10.94
C ASN A 56 -0.14 -22.99 10.80
N ILE A 57 0.59 -22.61 9.75
CA ILE A 57 0.82 -21.22 9.38
C ILE A 57 0.21 -21.03 7.99
N THR A 58 -0.74 -20.09 7.87
CA THR A 58 -1.36 -19.74 6.60
C THR A 58 -1.08 -18.26 6.31
N VAL A 59 -0.39 -17.98 5.21
CA VAL A 59 -0.15 -16.64 4.69
C VAL A 59 -0.82 -16.57 3.33
N ILE A 60 -1.77 -15.64 3.18
CA ILE A 60 -2.47 -15.41 1.91
C ILE A 60 -2.13 -13.99 1.48
N ILE A 61 -1.42 -13.87 0.36
CA ILE A 61 -1.14 -12.61 -0.32
C ILE A 61 -2.00 -12.61 -1.57
N ASP A 62 -3.09 -11.87 -1.51
CA ASP A 62 -4.06 -11.74 -2.59
C ASP A 62 -4.06 -10.29 -3.07
N PRO A 63 -3.14 -9.91 -3.98
CA PRO A 63 -3.04 -8.54 -4.46
C PRO A 63 -4.28 -8.19 -5.27
N GLN A 64 -5.09 -7.29 -4.73
CA GLN A 64 -6.23 -6.74 -5.44
C GLN A 64 -5.77 -5.53 -6.28
N PRO A 65 -6.24 -5.38 -7.53
CA PRO A 65 -5.96 -4.18 -8.31
C PRO A 65 -6.51 -2.97 -7.55
N SER A 66 -5.69 -1.95 -7.33
CA SER A 66 -6.15 -0.66 -6.86
C SER A 66 -6.86 0.05 -8.01
N THR A 67 -8.13 -0.27 -8.22
CA THR A 67 -8.97 0.46 -9.18
C THR A 67 -9.28 1.82 -8.55
N VAL A 68 -8.73 2.89 -9.13
CA VAL A 68 -9.14 4.26 -8.81
C VAL A 68 -10.36 4.55 -9.68
N SER A 69 -11.49 4.91 -9.08
CA SER A 69 -12.65 5.41 -9.79
C SER A 69 -12.94 6.82 -9.30
N ILE A 70 -12.77 7.82 -10.15
CA ILE A 70 -13.05 9.22 -9.85
C ILE A 70 -14.26 9.63 -10.67
N GLU A 71 -15.42 9.76 -10.02
CA GLU A 71 -16.63 10.27 -10.66
C GLU A 71 -16.69 11.80 -10.50
N THR A 72 -16.84 12.51 -11.60
CA THR A 72 -17.02 13.97 -11.62
C THR A 72 -18.26 14.33 -12.43
N ALA A 73 -18.73 15.58 -12.34
CA ALA A 73 -19.80 16.07 -13.21
C ALA A 73 -19.41 16.06 -14.72
N GLY A 74 -18.12 15.90 -15.03
CA GLY A 74 -17.58 15.89 -16.40
C GLY A 74 -17.30 14.49 -16.97
N GLY A 75 -17.39 13.42 -16.16
CA GLY A 75 -17.05 12.06 -16.56
C GLY A 75 -16.46 11.20 -15.44
N ASP A 76 -16.24 9.92 -15.75
CA ASP A 76 -15.67 8.90 -14.88
C ASP A 76 -14.23 8.58 -15.30
N TYR A 77 -13.31 8.55 -14.34
CA TYR A 77 -11.88 8.34 -14.59
C TYR A 77 -11.33 7.14 -13.84
N SER A 78 -10.44 6.39 -14.49
CA SER A 78 -9.78 5.20 -13.94
C SER A 78 -8.42 5.49 -13.29
N SER A 79 -7.90 6.71 -13.45
CA SER A 79 -6.73 7.24 -12.73
C SER A 79 -6.75 8.77 -12.64
N VAL A 80 -5.91 9.33 -11.77
CA VAL A 80 -5.73 10.79 -11.69
C VAL A 80 -5.04 11.33 -12.94
N GLU A 81 -4.08 10.59 -13.52
CA GLU A 81 -3.41 11.03 -14.75
C GLU A 81 -4.39 11.18 -15.92
N GLU A 82 -5.34 10.24 -16.08
CA GLU A 82 -6.38 10.31 -17.12
C GLU A 82 -7.25 11.58 -16.98
N MET A 83 -7.66 11.89 -15.75
CA MET A 83 -8.42 13.11 -15.44
C MET A 83 -7.61 14.37 -15.73
N GLU A 84 -6.32 14.38 -15.37
CA GLU A 84 -5.42 15.52 -15.60
C GLU A 84 -5.14 15.73 -17.10
N GLU A 85 -4.96 14.68 -17.90
CA GLU A 85 -4.79 14.79 -19.36
C GLU A 85 -6.02 15.39 -20.04
N GLU A 86 -7.24 14.97 -19.66
CA GLU A 86 -8.47 15.51 -20.24
C GLU A 86 -8.67 16.98 -19.85
N LEU A 87 -8.46 17.31 -18.57
CA LEU A 87 -8.54 18.69 -18.09
C LEU A 87 -7.49 19.56 -18.78
N ASN A 88 -6.25 19.08 -18.93
CA ASN A 88 -5.21 19.82 -19.64
C ASN A 88 -5.64 20.11 -21.09
N GLY A 89 -6.18 19.13 -21.81
CA GLY A 89 -6.72 19.33 -23.17
C GLY A 89 -7.85 20.37 -23.26
N LYS A 90 -8.68 20.49 -22.22
CA LYS A 90 -9.75 21.50 -22.14
C LYS A 90 -9.26 22.91 -21.79
N TYR A 91 -8.18 23.02 -21.01
CA TYR A 91 -7.70 24.29 -20.45
C TYR A 91 -6.38 24.80 -21.05
N GLN A 92 -5.84 24.17 -22.10
CA GLN A 92 -4.73 24.77 -22.84
C GLN A 92 -5.15 26.13 -23.42
N PRO A 93 -4.40 27.21 -23.18
CA PRO A 93 -4.66 28.48 -23.83
C PRO A 93 -4.52 28.27 -25.34
N LYS A 94 -5.57 28.60 -26.11
CA LYS A 94 -5.46 28.68 -27.57
C LYS A 94 -4.31 29.65 -27.87
N VAL A 95 -3.25 29.13 -28.46
CA VAL A 95 -2.19 29.97 -29.02
C VAL A 95 -2.84 30.74 -30.16
N GLU A 96 -3.26 31.98 -29.89
CA GLU A 96 -3.67 32.91 -30.94
C GLU A 96 -2.46 33.11 -31.84
N THR A 97 -2.51 32.54 -33.03
CA THR A 97 -1.54 32.82 -34.08
C THR A 97 -1.77 34.27 -34.48
N PRO A 98 -0.80 35.18 -34.32
CA PRO A 98 -1.01 36.56 -34.72
C PRO A 98 -1.20 36.60 -36.23
N ALA A 99 -2.35 37.11 -36.64
CA ALA A 99 -2.70 37.32 -38.04
C ALA A 99 -1.91 38.50 -38.59
N GLY A 100 -1.15 38.24 -39.65
CA GLY A 100 -0.80 39.24 -40.67
C GLY A 100 0.38 40.14 -40.35
N GLU A 101 1.47 39.96 -41.09
CA GLU A 101 2.21 41.08 -41.65
C GLU A 101 2.30 40.83 -43.17
N GLU A 102 1.60 41.68 -43.94
CA GLU A 102 1.78 41.86 -45.39
C GLU A 102 3.08 42.63 -45.68
#